data_AF-A0AAJ2A4W0-F1
#
_entry.id   AF-A0AAJ2A4W0-F1
#
_cell.length_a   1.000
_cell.length_b   1.000
_cell.length_c   1.000
_cell.angle_alpha   90.00
_cell.angle_beta   90.00
_cell.angle_gamma   90.00
#
_symmetry.space_group_name_H-M   'P 1'
#
loop_
_entity.id
_entity.type
_entity.pdbx_description
1 polymer ?
#
loop_
_entity_poly.entity_id
_entity_poly.type
_entity_poly.pdbx_seq_one_letter_code
_entity_poly.pdbx_strand_id
1 'polypeptide(L)'
;MEKGFTIIELLVTLAILAALAMVAAPLVQIAAQRNREDEFRRALWSIRDAIDAYKKAGDDGKIDRPVGETGYPAKLATLVEGVVDKTSPTHARIYFLRRVPRDPMCDCPSRSDDATWGKRSYASPPDSPSEGDDVYDVYSLSEGTGLNGVPYRKW
;
A
#
# COMPACT_ATOMS: atom_id res chain seq x y z
N MET A 1 -19.72 42.10 -41.67
CA MET A 1 -18.34 41.60 -41.76
C MET A 1 -17.93 41.14 -40.38
N GLU A 2 -17.90 39.84 -40.15
CA GLU A 2 -17.30 39.30 -38.93
C GLU A 2 -15.79 39.56 -38.99
N LYS A 3 -15.24 40.20 -37.96
CA LYS A 3 -13.79 40.37 -37.81
C LYS A 3 -13.23 39.02 -37.35
N GLY A 4 -12.41 38.39 -38.18
CA GLY A 4 -11.67 37.18 -37.79
C GLY A 4 -10.55 37.48 -36.79
N PHE A 5 -10.12 36.45 -36.05
CA PHE A 5 -9.01 36.54 -35.11
C PHE A 5 -7.68 36.85 -35.82
N THR A 6 -6.86 37.71 -35.20
CA THR A 6 -5.51 37.97 -35.71
C THR A 6 -4.50 36.94 -35.18
N ILE A 7 -3.40 36.75 -35.89
CA ILE A 7 -2.29 35.88 -35.42
C ILE A 7 -1.78 36.36 -34.05
N ILE A 8 -1.71 37.68 -33.83
CA ILE A 8 -1.28 38.25 -32.55
C ILE A 8 -2.24 37.85 -31.42
N GLU A 9 -3.55 37.91 -31.67
CA GLU A 9 -4.56 37.52 -30.67
C GLU A 9 -4.50 36.03 -30.35
N LEU A 10 -4.25 35.17 -31.35
CA LEU A 10 -4.00 33.74 -31.12
C LEU A 10 -2.71 33.51 -30.30
N LEU A 11 -1.64 34.25 -30.58
CA LEU A 11 -0.38 34.13 -29.83
C LEU A 11 -0.54 34.60 -28.37
N VAL A 12 -1.23 35.72 -28.14
CA VAL A 12 -1.48 36.24 -26.80
C VAL A 12 -2.34 35.27 -25.99
N THR A 13 -3.40 34.72 -26.58
CA THR A 13 -4.26 33.74 -25.92
C THR A 13 -3.51 32.45 -25.57
N LEU A 14 -2.71 31.91 -26.51
CA LEU A 14 -1.85 30.75 -26.24
C LEU A 14 -0.81 31.03 -25.15
N ALA A 15 -0.20 32.21 -25.13
CA ALA A 15 0.75 32.61 -24.10
C ALA A 15 0.10 32.68 -22.71
N ILE A 16 -1.11 33.23 -22.60
CA ILE A 16 -1.88 33.26 -21.35
C ILE A 16 -2.23 31.84 -20.90
N LEU A 17 -2.69 30.98 -21.82
CA LEU A 17 -3.00 29.58 -21.51
C LEU A 17 -1.77 28.82 -21.00
N ALA A 18 -0.61 29.00 -21.64
CA ALA A 18 0.64 28.40 -21.20
C ALA A 18 1.05 28.89 -19.80
N ALA A 19 0.92 30.20 -19.53
CA ALA A 19 1.21 30.78 -18.21
C ALA A 19 0.30 30.20 -17.11
N LEU A 20 -1.01 30.10 -17.39
CA LEU A 20 -1.97 29.51 -16.45
C LEU A 20 -1.69 28.02 -16.19
N ALA A 21 -1.35 27.26 -17.23
CA ALA A 21 -1.01 25.85 -17.09
C ALA A 21 0.21 25.62 -16.18
N MET A 22 1.24 26.47 -16.29
CA MET A 22 2.43 26.37 -15.43
C MET A 22 2.12 26.60 -13.94
N VAL A 23 1.17 27.49 -13.63
CA VAL A 23 0.75 27.73 -12.23
C VAL A 23 -0.14 26.61 -11.71
N ALA A 24 -1.02 26.06 -12.55
CA ALA A 24 -1.97 25.02 -12.15
C ALA A 24 -1.34 23.63 -11.97
N ALA A 25 -0.36 23.27 -12.81
CA ALA A 25 0.27 21.94 -12.82
C ALA A 25 0.80 21.44 -11.45
N PRO A 26 1.59 22.21 -10.68
CA PRO A 26 2.11 21.74 -9.39
C PRO A 26 1.01 21.48 -8.36
N LEU A 27 -0.11 22.22 -8.40
CA LEU A 27 -1.24 22.01 -7.49
C LEU A 27 -1.92 20.67 -7.75
N VAL A 28 -2.09 20.31 -9.03
CA VAL A 28 -2.65 19.02 -9.44
C VAL A 28 -1.75 17.86 -9.02
N GLN A 29 -0.43 18.00 -9.18
CA GLN A 29 0.54 17.00 -8.75
C GLN A 29 0.51 16.76 -7.24
N ILE A 30 0.44 17.81 -6.43
CA ILE A 30 0.32 17.70 -4.96
C ILE A 30 -0.99 17.01 -4.58
N ALA A 31 -2.11 17.37 -5.20
CA ALA A 31 -3.40 16.75 -4.94
C ALA A 31 -3.37 15.24 -5.28
N ALA A 32 -2.80 14.88 -6.43
CA ALA A 32 -2.63 13.49 -6.83
C ALA A 32 -1.70 12.73 -5.86
N GLN A 33 -0.62 13.36 -5.40
CA GLN A 33 0.27 12.76 -4.39
C GLN A 33 -0.47 12.53 -3.06
N ARG A 34 -1.23 13.50 -2.56
CA ARG A 34 -2.05 13.33 -1.33
C ARG A 34 -3.01 12.16 -1.45
N ASN A 35 -3.71 12.06 -2.57
CA ASN A 35 -4.63 10.94 -2.80
C ASN A 35 -3.92 9.59 -2.77
N ARG A 36 -2.74 9.48 -3.41
CA ARG A 36 -1.91 8.27 -3.34
C ARG A 36 -1.44 7.97 -1.93
N GLU A 37 -1.03 8.98 -1.15
CA GLU A 37 -0.61 8.80 0.24
C GLU A 37 -1.75 8.33 1.15
N ASP A 38 -2.97 8.83 0.93
CA ASP A 38 -4.12 8.40 1.70
C ASP A 38 -4.51 6.96 1.36
N GLU A 39 -4.40 6.57 0.09
CA GLU A 39 -4.57 5.16 -0.31
C GLU A 39 -3.48 4.27 0.28
N PHE A 40 -2.24 4.74 0.30
CA PHE A 40 -1.10 4.03 0.87
C PHE A 40 -1.28 3.79 2.38
N ARG A 41 -1.68 4.81 3.15
CA ARG A 41 -1.98 4.66 4.59
C ARG A 41 -3.10 3.66 4.84
N ARG A 42 -4.18 3.72 4.04
CA ARG A 42 -5.29 2.75 4.14
C ARG A 42 -4.82 1.32 3.83
N ALA A 43 -3.96 1.14 2.82
CA ALA A 43 -3.42 -0.16 2.47
C ALA A 43 -2.52 -0.72 3.58
N LEU A 44 -1.61 0.10 4.13
CA LEU A 44 -0.78 -0.28 5.29
C LEU A 44 -1.63 -0.70 6.49
N TRP A 45 -2.62 0.11 6.86
CA TRP A 45 -3.52 -0.21 7.97
C TRP A 45 -4.30 -1.50 7.71
N SER A 46 -4.85 -1.68 6.51
CA SER A 46 -5.59 -2.90 6.17
C SER A 46 -4.72 -4.16 6.26
N ILE A 47 -3.46 -4.10 5.82
CA ILE A 47 -2.57 -5.26 5.89
C ILE A 47 -2.13 -5.52 7.33
N ARG A 48 -1.67 -4.47 8.05
CA ARG A 48 -1.20 -4.58 9.44
C ARG A 48 -2.30 -5.09 10.38
N ASP A 49 -3.52 -4.55 10.25
CA ASP A 49 -4.69 -5.00 11.03
C ASP A 49 -5.01 -6.49 10.76
N ALA A 50 -4.91 -6.93 9.51
CA ALA A 50 -5.12 -8.33 9.15
C ALA A 50 -4.02 -9.27 9.69
N ILE A 51 -2.76 -8.81 9.69
CA ILE A 51 -1.63 -9.54 10.29
C ILE A 51 -1.86 -9.69 11.80
N ASP A 52 -2.23 -8.61 12.49
CA ASP A 52 -2.50 -8.61 13.92
C ASP A 52 -3.72 -9.48 14.27
N ALA A 53 -4.77 -9.44 13.44
CA ALA A 53 -5.93 -10.31 13.58
C ALA A 53 -5.57 -11.79 13.40
N TYR A 54 -4.68 -12.13 12.46
CA TYR A 54 -4.15 -13.49 12.29
C TYR A 54 -3.40 -13.94 13.55
N LYS A 55 -2.48 -13.12 14.05
CA LYS A 55 -1.72 -13.40 15.26
C LYS A 55 -2.64 -13.62 16.46
N LYS A 56 -3.66 -12.76 16.61
CA LYS A 56 -4.67 -12.87 17.67
C LYS A 56 -5.47 -14.17 17.56
N ALA A 57 -5.89 -14.56 16.35
CA ALA A 57 -6.60 -15.83 16.16
C ALA A 57 -5.75 -17.04 16.58
N GLY A 58 -4.43 -16.97 16.35
CA GLY A 58 -3.47 -17.97 16.82
C GLY A 58 -3.35 -18.00 18.35
N ASP A 59 -3.26 -16.84 18.98
CA ASP A 59 -3.20 -16.73 20.44
C ASP A 59 -4.49 -17.17 21.12
N ASP A 60 -5.64 -16.93 20.48
CA ASP A 60 -6.96 -17.39 20.93
C ASP A 60 -7.17 -18.91 20.69
N GLY A 61 -6.19 -19.61 20.09
CA GLY A 61 -6.24 -21.04 19.80
C GLY A 61 -7.19 -21.44 18.66
N LYS A 62 -7.66 -20.48 17.86
CA LYS A 62 -8.57 -20.73 16.73
C LYS A 62 -7.87 -21.38 15.55
N ILE A 63 -6.57 -21.14 15.38
CA ILE A 63 -5.79 -21.64 14.25
C ILE A 63 -4.61 -22.48 14.74
N ASP A 64 -4.14 -23.42 13.92
CA ASP A 64 -2.90 -24.13 14.18
C ASP A 64 -1.74 -23.14 14.36
N ARG A 65 -1.05 -23.24 15.49
CA ARG A 65 0.23 -22.57 15.71
C ARG A 65 1.28 -23.63 16.02
N PRO A 66 2.15 -23.96 15.07
CA PRO A 66 3.26 -24.88 15.33
C PRO A 66 4.14 -24.37 16.47
N VAL A 67 4.60 -25.30 17.30
CA VAL A 67 5.46 -24.97 18.44
C VAL A 67 6.79 -24.41 17.92
N GLY A 68 7.16 -23.23 18.37
CA GLY A 68 8.38 -22.53 17.94
C GLY A 68 8.15 -21.43 16.91
N GLU A 69 6.95 -21.31 16.34
CA GLU A 69 6.62 -20.21 15.42
C GLU A 69 6.17 -18.95 16.16
N THR A 70 6.47 -17.80 15.53
CA THR A 70 6.15 -16.46 16.05
C THR A 70 4.65 -16.20 16.12
N GLY A 71 3.85 -16.94 15.33
CA GLY A 71 2.40 -16.80 15.23
C GLY A 71 1.94 -15.79 14.17
N TYR A 72 2.86 -15.19 13.42
CA TYR A 72 2.57 -14.36 12.26
C TYR A 72 2.42 -15.21 10.99
N PRO A 73 1.71 -14.74 9.96
CA PRO A 73 1.51 -15.52 8.75
C PRO A 73 2.83 -15.66 7.97
N ALA A 74 3.12 -16.84 7.43
CA ALA A 74 4.31 -17.09 6.60
C ALA A 74 4.35 -16.25 5.31
N LYS A 75 3.19 -15.89 4.77
CA LYS A 75 3.04 -15.07 3.55
C LYS A 75 1.73 -14.28 3.60
N LEU A 76 1.68 -13.12 2.93
CA LEU A 76 0.46 -12.30 2.83
C LEU A 76 -0.72 -13.07 2.18
N ALA A 77 -0.43 -13.99 1.26
CA ALA A 77 -1.46 -14.81 0.62
C ALA A 77 -2.28 -15.63 1.62
N THR A 78 -1.69 -16.06 2.75
CA THR A 78 -2.40 -16.81 3.80
C THR A 78 -3.59 -16.02 4.37
N LEU A 79 -3.48 -14.69 4.42
CA LEU A 79 -4.56 -13.81 4.90
C LEU A 79 -5.79 -13.82 3.99
N VAL A 80 -5.60 -14.09 2.70
CA VAL A 80 -6.65 -14.15 1.67
C VAL A 80 -7.13 -15.57 1.42
N GLU A 81 -6.23 -16.55 1.38
CA GLU A 81 -6.56 -17.97 1.24
C GLU A 81 -7.39 -18.48 2.43
N GLY A 82 -7.20 -17.85 3.60
CA GLY A 82 -7.86 -18.17 4.84
C GLY A 82 -7.34 -19.45 5.49
N VAL A 83 -7.61 -19.59 6.79
CA VAL A 83 -7.18 -20.72 7.61
C VAL A 83 -8.36 -21.36 8.31
N VAL A 84 -8.26 -22.65 8.59
CA VAL A 84 -9.34 -23.40 9.25
C VAL A 84 -9.44 -22.97 10.71
N ASP A 85 -10.66 -22.66 11.16
CA ASP A 85 -10.97 -22.47 12.57
C ASP A 85 -11.14 -23.83 13.25
N LYS A 86 -10.19 -24.19 14.11
CA LYS A 86 -10.24 -25.42 14.93
C LYS A 86 -11.39 -25.44 15.91
N THR A 87 -11.82 -24.27 16.37
CA THR A 87 -12.90 -24.14 17.36
C THR A 87 -14.27 -24.23 16.69
N SER A 88 -14.32 -24.12 15.37
CA SER A 88 -15.53 -24.28 14.58
C SER A 88 -15.89 -25.76 14.42
N PRO A 89 -17.10 -26.19 14.84
CA PRO A 89 -17.56 -27.57 14.63
C PRO A 89 -17.60 -27.98 13.15
N THR A 90 -17.76 -27.01 12.25
CA THR A 90 -17.82 -27.22 10.79
C THR A 90 -16.48 -26.99 10.11
N HIS A 91 -15.40 -26.73 10.85
CA HIS A 91 -14.08 -26.39 10.31
C HIS A 91 -14.14 -25.23 9.29
N ALA A 92 -14.98 -24.23 9.60
CA ALA A 92 -15.11 -23.06 8.74
C ALA A 92 -13.78 -22.31 8.60
N ARG A 93 -13.56 -21.68 7.45
CA ARG A 93 -12.37 -20.85 7.23
C ARG A 93 -12.55 -19.42 7.75
N ILE A 94 -11.51 -18.91 8.38
CA ILE A 94 -11.35 -17.50 8.75
C ILE A 94 -10.52 -16.83 7.64
N TYR A 95 -11.07 -15.76 7.07
CA TYR A 95 -10.40 -14.91 6.10
C TYR A 95 -10.09 -13.56 6.74
N PHE A 96 -8.83 -13.12 6.66
CA PHE A 96 -8.38 -11.86 7.28
C PHE A 96 -8.35 -10.71 6.28
N LEU A 97 -8.15 -11.01 5.00
CA LEU A 97 -8.21 -10.05 3.90
C LEU A 97 -9.12 -10.57 2.79
N ARG A 98 -9.82 -9.65 2.12
CA ARG A 98 -10.56 -9.97 0.88
C ARG A 98 -9.62 -10.09 -0.32
N ARG A 99 -8.54 -9.30 -0.32
CA ARG A 99 -7.42 -9.30 -1.26
C ARG A 99 -6.26 -8.56 -0.62
N VAL A 100 -5.04 -8.82 -1.06
CA VAL A 100 -3.89 -8.00 -0.69
C VAL A 100 -3.98 -6.69 -1.48
N PRO A 101 -4.10 -5.51 -0.82
CA PRO A 101 -4.06 -4.25 -1.54
C PRO A 101 -2.66 -4.04 -2.13
N ARG A 102 -2.57 -3.41 -3.30
CA ARG A 102 -1.30 -3.04 -3.93
C ARG A 102 -0.69 -1.81 -3.26
N ASP A 103 0.63 -1.70 -3.22
CA ASP A 103 1.32 -0.45 -2.87
C ASP A 103 1.07 0.64 -3.95
N PRO A 104 0.34 1.73 -3.64
CA PRO A 104 0.08 2.82 -4.59
C PRO A 104 1.33 3.63 -4.96
N MET A 105 2.43 3.47 -4.23
CA MET A 105 3.71 4.11 -4.50
C MET A 105 4.62 3.29 -5.43
N CYS A 106 4.23 2.05 -5.76
CA CYS A 106 4.98 1.18 -6.65
C CYS A 106 4.57 1.36 -8.11
N ASP A 107 5.44 1.95 -8.92
CA ASP A 107 5.26 2.07 -10.38
C ASP A 107 5.74 0.81 -11.10
N CYS A 108 5.06 -0.31 -10.83
CA CYS A 108 5.57 -1.65 -11.15
C CYS A 108 4.48 -2.60 -11.69
N PRO A 109 3.75 -2.25 -12.75
CA PRO A 109 2.48 -2.90 -13.15
C PRO A 109 2.56 -4.40 -13.41
N SER A 110 3.76 -4.94 -13.69
CA SER A 110 3.99 -6.37 -13.92
C SER A 110 4.07 -7.21 -12.64
N ARG A 111 4.25 -6.60 -11.46
CA ARG A 111 4.31 -7.32 -10.17
C ARG A 111 2.90 -7.62 -9.66
N SER A 112 2.73 -8.79 -9.03
CA SER A 112 1.54 -9.09 -8.24
C SER A 112 1.41 -8.14 -7.05
N ASP A 113 0.20 -7.98 -6.51
CA ASP A 113 -0.08 -7.02 -5.45
C ASP A 113 0.76 -7.27 -4.19
N ASP A 114 0.98 -8.53 -3.81
CA ASP A 114 1.82 -8.92 -2.68
C ASP A 114 3.33 -8.63 -2.91
N ALA A 115 3.79 -8.70 -4.16
CA ALA A 115 5.18 -8.44 -4.53
C ALA A 115 5.51 -6.94 -4.65
N THR A 116 4.52 -6.07 -4.50
CA THR A 116 4.73 -4.62 -4.41
C THR A 116 5.19 -4.16 -3.03
N TRP A 117 5.00 -5.00 -2.01
CA TRP A 117 5.36 -4.71 -0.62
C TRP A 117 6.67 -5.38 -0.23
N GLY A 118 7.55 -4.60 0.42
CA GLY A 118 8.63 -5.15 1.22
C GLY A 118 8.03 -5.81 2.46
N LYS A 119 8.49 -7.02 2.78
CA LYS A 119 8.04 -7.76 3.96
C LYS A 119 9.12 -7.71 5.02
N ARG A 120 8.69 -7.61 6.27
CA ARG A 120 9.56 -7.63 7.44
C ARG A 120 9.15 -8.80 8.31
N SER A 121 10.10 -9.66 8.64
CA SER A 121 9.92 -10.78 9.58
C SER A 121 10.06 -10.31 11.02
N TYR A 122 9.44 -11.04 11.94
CA TYR A 122 9.51 -10.77 13.38
C TYR A 122 10.93 -10.90 13.93
N ALA A 123 11.74 -11.78 13.34
CA ALA A 123 13.15 -11.97 13.70
C ALA A 123 14.04 -10.77 13.31
N SER A 124 13.56 -9.90 12.39
CA SER A 124 14.35 -8.76 11.92
C SER A 124 14.19 -7.53 12.83
N PRO A 125 15.29 -6.80 13.11
CA PRO A 125 15.22 -5.61 13.94
C PRO A 125 14.53 -4.45 13.19
N PRO A 126 13.95 -3.48 13.92
CA PRO A 126 13.15 -2.40 13.31
C PRO A 126 13.97 -1.43 12.46
N ASP A 127 15.26 -1.31 12.70
CA ASP A 127 16.19 -0.45 11.97
C ASP A 127 16.78 -1.12 10.70
N SER A 128 16.70 -2.44 10.61
CA SER A 128 17.16 -3.22 9.44
C SER A 128 16.14 -4.31 9.09
N PRO A 129 14.96 -3.94 8.56
CA PRO A 129 13.90 -4.89 8.22
C PRO A 129 14.34 -5.83 7.11
N SER A 130 14.08 -7.13 7.29
CA SER A 130 14.37 -8.16 6.31
C SER A 130 13.25 -9.20 6.25
N GLU A 131 13.06 -9.80 5.07
CA GLU A 131 12.22 -10.98 4.93
C GLU A 131 12.79 -12.16 5.73
N GLY A 132 11.93 -13.13 6.04
CA GLY A 132 12.27 -14.30 6.84
C GLY A 132 11.10 -15.29 6.80
N ASP A 133 10.97 -16.09 7.86
CA ASP A 133 9.98 -17.17 7.92
C ASP A 133 8.53 -16.69 8.07
N ASP A 134 8.34 -15.43 8.48
CA ASP A 134 7.03 -14.82 8.69
C ASP A 134 6.94 -13.38 8.15
N VAL A 135 5.70 -12.89 8.06
CA VAL A 135 5.38 -11.50 7.75
C VAL A 135 4.81 -10.84 8.99
N TYR A 136 5.66 -10.13 9.71
CA TYR A 136 5.32 -9.31 10.86
C TYR A 136 4.83 -7.91 10.46
N ASP A 137 5.47 -7.31 9.46
CA ASP A 137 5.12 -5.99 8.96
C ASP A 137 5.37 -5.87 7.45
N VAL A 138 4.79 -4.84 6.83
CA VAL A 138 4.99 -4.48 5.43
C VAL A 138 5.39 -3.02 5.28
N TYR A 139 6.14 -2.72 4.23
CA TYR A 139 6.56 -1.36 3.90
C TYR A 139 6.64 -1.16 2.39
N SER A 140 6.60 0.10 1.95
CA SER A 140 6.73 0.42 0.52
C SER A 140 8.15 0.15 0.02
N LEU A 141 8.26 -0.41 -1.18
CA LEU A 141 9.53 -0.52 -1.92
C LEU A 141 9.89 0.78 -2.66
N SER A 142 9.04 1.79 -2.62
CA SER A 142 9.29 3.09 -3.25
C SER A 142 10.45 3.83 -2.56
N GLU A 143 11.35 4.37 -3.38
CA GLU A 143 12.40 5.31 -2.91
C GLU A 143 11.84 6.72 -2.66
N GLY A 144 10.55 6.93 -2.92
CA GLY A 144 9.86 8.19 -2.73
C GLY A 144 9.81 8.67 -1.27
N THR A 145 9.66 9.98 -1.13
CA THR A 145 9.45 10.65 0.16
C THR A 145 8.06 11.29 0.14
N GLY A 146 7.32 11.11 1.23
CA GLY A 146 6.01 11.72 1.34
C GLY A 146 6.06 13.23 1.53
N LEU A 147 4.90 13.86 1.43
CA LEU A 147 4.72 15.30 1.60
C LEU A 147 5.10 15.79 3.00
N ASN A 148 5.19 14.88 3.98
CA ASN A 148 5.68 15.14 5.33
C ASN A 148 7.22 15.07 5.46
N GLY A 149 7.95 14.81 4.38
CA GLY A 149 9.41 14.67 4.38
C GLY A 149 9.92 13.31 4.88
N VAL A 150 9.03 12.36 5.20
CA VAL A 150 9.40 11.01 5.66
C VAL A 150 9.37 10.03 4.48
N PRO A 151 10.44 9.24 4.24
CA PRO A 151 10.46 8.19 3.21
C PRO A 151 9.31 7.19 3.39
N TYR A 152 8.65 6.77 2.31
CA TYR A 152 7.50 5.84 2.40
C TYR A 152 7.83 4.50 3.05
N ARG A 153 9.07 4.02 2.88
CA ARG A 153 9.57 2.82 3.57
C ARG A 153 9.63 2.91 5.10
N LYS A 154 9.47 4.11 5.69
CA LYS A 154 9.48 4.36 7.14
C LYS A 154 8.09 4.62 7.73
N TRP A 155 7.04 4.50 6.94
CA TRP A 155 5.65 4.72 7.37
C TRP A 155 5.03 3.47 7.99
#